data_AF-A0A354F429-F1
#
_entry.id   AF-A0A354F429-F1
#
_cell.length_a   1.000
_cell.length_b   1.000
_cell.length_c   1.000
_cell.angle_alpha   90.00
_cell.angle_beta   90.00
_cell.angle_gamma   90.00
#
_symmetry.space_group_name_H-M   'P 1'
#
loop_
_entity.id
_entity.type
_entity.pdbx_description
1 polymer ?
#
loop_
_entity_poly.entity_id
_entity_poly.type
_entity_poly.pdbx_seq_one_letter_code
_entity_poly.pdbx_strand_id
1 'polypeptide(L)'
;MLSIKKVYWLHVLFLAVFLMAGSFLLSGYAIAETAGGEQMPAAEEAAPAPIPGDPDMGRKLYTGEIRFQNGGPPCISCHDIGVGGLGGGTLGPNLMLPNEKYGVGPAPTNPLIAAGWINNPATPVMGAVFSRKNVTDEEVDNLRAFFKSLPERTSSKTGVFVGVSAAGFVGVLIFFGIVWGGRYRNRCGGTAHEAIWRNYGGKGGQR
;
A
#
# COMPACT_ATOMS: atom_id res chain seq x y z
N MET A 1 36.21 17.67 28.91
CA MET A 1 35.78 18.84 28.10
C MET A 1 35.73 18.42 26.65
N LEU A 2 34.55 18.06 26.14
CA LEU A 2 34.34 17.72 24.73
C LEU A 2 34.65 19.00 23.93
N SER A 3 35.70 18.99 23.11
CA SER A 3 36.14 20.18 22.38
C SER A 3 34.97 20.75 21.58
N ILE A 4 34.65 22.03 21.81
CA ILE A 4 33.56 22.80 21.19
C ILE A 4 33.55 22.62 19.66
N LYS A 5 34.71 22.38 19.05
CA LYS A 5 34.87 22.08 17.62
C LYS A 5 34.18 20.78 17.17
N LYS A 6 34.15 19.72 17.99
CA LYS A 6 33.48 18.44 17.67
C LYS A 6 31.96 18.54 17.76
N VAL A 7 31.44 19.29 18.74
CA VAL A 7 30.00 19.52 18.90
C VAL A 7 29.48 20.41 17.76
N TYR A 8 30.23 21.44 17.41
CA TYR A 8 29.92 22.31 16.26
C TYR A 8 29.88 21.55 14.93
N TRP A 9 30.89 20.72 14.65
CA TRP A 9 30.89 19.90 13.43
C TRP A 9 29.77 18.85 13.38
N LEU A 10 29.39 18.28 14.53
CA LEU A 10 28.28 17.33 14.61
C LEU A 10 26.93 18.01 14.34
N HIS A 11 26.72 19.23 14.87
CA HIS A 11 25.52 20.01 14.58
C HIS A 11 25.46 20.52 13.14
N VAL A 12 26.60 20.92 12.56
CA VAL A 12 26.68 21.32 11.14
C VAL A 12 26.40 20.13 10.22
N LEU A 13 26.91 18.94 10.53
CA LEU A 13 26.57 17.71 9.79
C LEU A 13 25.09 17.33 9.97
N PHE A 14 24.53 17.50 11.17
CA PHE A 14 23.11 17.22 11.42
C PHE A 14 22.20 18.17 10.63
N LEU A 15 22.51 19.48 10.62
CA LEU A 15 21.81 20.48 9.81
C LEU A 15 21.98 20.25 8.30
N ALA A 16 23.17 19.88 7.84
CA ALA A 16 23.42 19.59 6.42
C ALA A 16 22.67 18.34 5.95
N VAL A 17 22.60 17.28 6.78
CA VAL A 17 21.83 16.07 6.47
C VAL A 17 20.32 16.36 6.53
N PHE A 18 19.85 17.19 7.47
CA PHE A 18 18.44 17.58 7.54
C PHE A 18 18.01 18.45 6.35
N LEU A 19 18.88 19.37 5.91
CA LEU A 19 18.65 20.19 4.71
C LEU A 19 18.72 19.38 3.43
N MET A 20 19.68 18.45 3.28
CA MET A 20 19.76 17.56 2.12
C MET A 20 18.60 16.55 2.05
N ALA A 21 18.16 16.02 3.19
CA ALA A 21 16.98 15.15 3.25
C ALA A 21 15.68 15.92 2.96
N GLY A 22 15.58 17.17 3.41
CA GLY A 22 14.45 18.06 3.09
C GLY A 22 14.37 18.42 1.60
N SER A 23 15.51 18.65 0.94
CA SER A 23 15.56 18.93 -0.50
C SER A 23 15.26 17.68 -1.36
N PHE A 24 15.62 16.48 -0.90
CA PHE A 24 15.28 15.23 -1.59
C PHE A 24 13.79 14.87 -1.50
N LEU A 25 13.13 15.22 -0.40
CA LEU A 25 11.69 15.02 -0.22
C LEU A 25 10.84 15.98 -1.07
N LEU A 26 11.31 17.20 -1.32
CA LEU A 26 10.62 18.14 -2.23
C LEU A 26 10.85 17.79 -3.71
N SER A 27 12.04 17.31 -4.07
CA SER A 27 12.35 16.97 -5.47
C SER A 27 11.76 15.61 -5.90
N GLY A 28 11.52 14.69 -4.96
CA GLY A 28 10.83 13.43 -5.24
C GLY A 28 9.32 13.58 -5.48
N TYR A 29 8.70 14.67 -4.99
CA TYR A 29 7.30 14.98 -5.26
C TYR A 29 7.10 15.52 -6.69
N ALA A 30 8.07 16.27 -7.23
CA ALA A 30 7.96 16.87 -8.56
C ALA A 30 8.16 15.88 -9.73
N ILE A 31 8.86 14.75 -9.53
CA ILE A 31 9.15 13.79 -10.60
C ILE A 31 8.03 12.74 -10.77
N ALA A 32 7.14 12.60 -9.78
CA ALA A 32 6.00 11.69 -9.88
C ALA A 32 4.88 12.22 -10.81
N GLU A 33 4.82 13.53 -11.06
CA GLU A 33 3.73 14.16 -11.82
C GLU A 33 3.96 14.15 -13.35
N THR A 34 5.19 13.94 -13.82
CA THR A 34 5.55 14.16 -15.24
C THR A 34 5.86 12.88 -16.03
N ALA A 35 5.52 11.71 -15.49
CA ALA A 35 5.54 10.45 -16.24
C ALA A 35 4.11 10.01 -16.64
N GLY A 36 3.26 10.98 -17.01
CA GLY A 36 2.05 10.74 -17.78
C GLY A 36 2.41 10.73 -19.25
N GLY A 37 2.49 9.53 -19.84
CA GLY A 37 2.85 9.36 -21.24
C GLY A 37 1.92 10.09 -22.19
N GLU A 38 2.50 10.56 -23.29
CA GLU A 38 1.84 11.10 -24.47
C GLU A 38 0.60 10.26 -24.84
N GLN A 39 -0.60 10.82 -24.64
CA GLN A 39 -1.84 10.24 -25.10
C GLN A 39 -1.91 10.36 -26.62
N MET A 40 -1.61 9.27 -27.32
CA MET A 40 -2.12 9.05 -28.68
C MET A 40 -3.65 9.01 -28.64
N PRO A 41 -4.34 9.61 -29.62
CA PRO A 41 -5.79 9.68 -29.64
C PRO A 41 -6.36 8.26 -29.63
N ALA A 42 -7.21 8.01 -28.63
CA ALA A 42 -7.99 6.79 -28.53
C ALA A 42 -8.72 6.57 -29.85
N ALA A 43 -8.46 5.42 -30.49
CA ALA A 43 -9.40 4.89 -31.45
C ALA A 43 -10.74 4.77 -30.72
N GLU A 44 -11.78 5.34 -31.33
CA GLU A 44 -13.16 5.25 -30.86
C GLU A 44 -13.60 3.79 -30.90
N GLU A 45 -13.25 3.05 -29.85
CA GLU A 45 -13.78 1.74 -29.55
C GLU A 45 -15.21 1.96 -29.05
N ALA A 46 -16.18 1.39 -29.76
CA ALA A 46 -17.60 1.59 -29.54
C ALA A 46 -17.93 1.53 -28.05
N ALA A 47 -18.55 2.61 -27.53
CA ALA A 47 -18.87 2.74 -26.13
C ALA A 47 -19.57 1.47 -25.62
N PRO A 48 -18.99 0.76 -24.62
CA PRO A 48 -19.64 -0.42 -24.06
C PRO A 48 -21.00 0.00 -23.51
N ALA A 49 -22.02 -0.81 -23.78
CA ALA A 49 -23.42 -0.54 -23.43
C ALA A 49 -23.53 0.05 -22.00
N PRO A 50 -24.46 0.99 -21.76
CA PRO A 50 -24.69 1.53 -20.43
C PRO A 50 -24.95 0.37 -19.47
N ILE A 51 -24.18 0.29 -18.38
CA ILE A 51 -24.51 -0.63 -17.30
C ILE A 51 -25.71 0.01 -16.60
N PRO A 52 -26.85 -0.69 -16.46
CA PRO A 52 -28.01 -0.15 -15.76
C PRO A 52 -27.67 0.13 -14.29
N GLY A 53 -28.35 1.11 -13.69
CA GLY A 53 -28.20 1.46 -12.27
C GLY A 53 -27.58 2.84 -12.00
N ASP A 54 -27.69 3.26 -10.74
CA ASP A 54 -27.18 4.51 -10.20
C ASP A 54 -25.89 4.25 -9.39
N PRO A 55 -24.73 4.81 -9.79
CA PRO A 55 -23.47 4.62 -9.09
C PRO A 55 -23.45 5.25 -7.69
N ASP A 56 -24.22 6.31 -7.43
CA ASP A 56 -24.32 6.90 -6.09
C ASP A 56 -25.09 5.97 -5.16
N MET A 57 -26.17 5.37 -5.65
CA MET A 57 -26.92 4.35 -4.92
C MET A 57 -26.04 3.11 -4.65
N GLY A 58 -25.30 2.66 -5.67
CA GLY A 58 -24.36 1.55 -5.54
C GLY A 58 -23.29 1.79 -4.48
N ARG A 59 -22.71 3.01 -4.44
CA ARG A 59 -21.75 3.39 -3.40
C ARG A 59 -22.37 3.27 -2.00
N LYS A 60 -23.58 3.80 -1.80
CA LYS A 60 -24.26 3.78 -0.50
C LYS A 60 -24.59 2.37 -0.03
N LEU A 61 -24.99 1.48 -0.94
CA LEU A 61 -25.20 0.06 -0.66
C LEU A 61 -23.88 -0.65 -0.32
N TYR A 62 -22.82 -0.37 -1.08
CA TYR A 62 -21.50 -0.95 -0.87
C TYR A 62 -20.92 -0.57 0.51
N THR A 63 -20.97 0.71 0.87
CA THR A 63 -20.44 1.22 2.15
C THR A 63 -21.35 0.94 3.34
N GLY A 64 -22.62 0.62 3.10
CA GLY A 64 -23.62 0.44 4.14
C GLY A 64 -24.19 1.74 4.71
N GLU A 65 -24.04 2.86 3.98
CA GLU A 65 -24.75 4.10 4.28
C GLU A 65 -26.28 3.89 4.22
N ILE A 66 -26.72 3.05 3.28
CA ILE A 66 -28.08 2.53 3.24
C ILE A 66 -28.06 1.00 3.33
N ARG A 67 -29.16 0.43 3.81
CA ARG A 67 -29.33 -1.02 3.90
C ARG A 67 -29.90 -1.56 2.59
N PHE A 68 -29.48 -2.77 2.22
CA PHE A 68 -30.20 -3.57 1.24
C PHE A 68 -31.66 -3.77 1.67
N GLN A 69 -32.57 -3.86 0.71
CA GLN A 69 -34.02 -3.99 0.92
C GLN A 69 -34.34 -5.17 1.85
N ASN A 70 -33.71 -6.32 1.64
CA ASN A 70 -33.91 -7.51 2.48
C ASN A 70 -32.97 -7.58 3.70
N GLY A 71 -32.29 -6.48 4.03
CA GLY A 71 -31.48 -6.34 5.24
C GLY A 71 -30.14 -7.07 5.22
N GLY A 72 -29.61 -7.39 4.03
CA GLY A 72 -28.26 -7.94 3.85
C GLY A 72 -27.18 -6.99 4.41
N PRO A 73 -26.02 -7.50 4.83
CA PRO A 73 -24.90 -6.65 5.26
C PRO A 73 -24.25 -5.94 4.07
N PRO A 74 -23.61 -4.78 4.29
CA PRO A 74 -22.93 -4.04 3.22
C PRO A 74 -21.71 -4.78 2.71
N CYS A 75 -21.43 -4.66 1.41
CA CYS A 75 -20.32 -5.39 0.77
C CYS A 75 -18.95 -5.06 1.38
N ILE A 76 -18.74 -3.80 1.80
CA ILE A 76 -17.48 -3.32 2.39
C ILE A 76 -17.09 -4.08 3.66
N SER A 77 -18.04 -4.70 4.38
CA SER A 77 -17.72 -5.42 5.62
C SER A 77 -16.84 -6.64 5.38
N CYS A 78 -16.89 -7.19 4.17
CA CYS A 78 -16.17 -8.41 3.81
C CYS A 78 -15.21 -8.21 2.63
N HIS A 79 -15.53 -7.30 1.71
CA HIS A 79 -14.78 -7.10 0.48
C HIS A 79 -14.12 -5.73 0.42
N ASP A 80 -12.92 -5.71 -0.14
CA ASP A 80 -12.21 -4.50 -0.52
C ASP A 80 -12.40 -4.19 -2.02
N ILE A 81 -12.33 -2.92 -2.35
CA ILE A 81 -12.32 -2.39 -3.73
C ILE A 81 -11.07 -1.53 -3.98
N GLY A 82 -10.17 -1.46 -3.01
CA GLY A 82 -8.93 -0.70 -3.09
C GLY A 82 -9.11 0.82 -2.99
N VAL A 83 -10.34 1.35 -2.98
CA VAL A 83 -10.59 2.80 -2.87
C VAL A 83 -10.93 3.21 -1.42
N GLY A 84 -10.42 4.37 -0.99
CA GLY A 84 -10.66 4.94 0.33
C GLY A 84 -9.50 4.78 1.33
N GLY A 85 -9.44 5.66 2.33
CA GLY A 85 -8.32 5.74 3.29
C GLY A 85 -8.29 4.65 4.38
N LEU A 86 -9.40 3.93 4.58
CA LEU A 86 -9.53 2.87 5.60
C LEU A 86 -9.70 1.47 5.00
N GLY A 87 -9.76 1.33 3.67
CA GLY A 87 -9.95 0.04 2.98
C GLY A 87 -11.28 -0.65 3.29
N GLY A 88 -11.62 -1.69 2.52
CA GLY A 88 -12.71 -2.61 2.84
C GLY A 88 -12.25 -3.83 3.64
N GLY A 89 -13.17 -4.78 3.85
CA GLY A 89 -12.89 -6.04 4.52
C GLY A 89 -11.96 -6.97 3.72
N THR A 90 -11.24 -7.83 4.41
CA THR A 90 -10.29 -8.80 3.82
C THR A 90 -10.77 -10.25 3.92
N LEU A 91 -12.03 -10.47 4.31
CA LEU A 91 -12.60 -11.81 4.43
C LEU A 91 -12.95 -12.40 3.06
N GLY A 92 -13.41 -11.55 2.14
CA GLY A 92 -13.67 -11.86 0.75
C GLY A 92 -12.56 -11.35 -0.18
N PRO A 93 -12.52 -11.82 -1.44
CA PRO A 93 -11.58 -11.31 -2.43
C PRO A 93 -11.82 -9.83 -2.74
N ASN A 94 -10.78 -9.12 -3.19
CA ASN A 94 -10.95 -7.77 -3.71
C ASN A 94 -11.77 -7.82 -5.01
N LEU A 95 -12.86 -7.05 -5.10
CA LEU A 95 -13.80 -7.11 -6.21
C LEU A 95 -13.25 -6.45 -7.49
N MET A 96 -12.27 -5.56 -7.36
CA MET A 96 -11.61 -4.88 -8.48
C MET A 96 -10.42 -5.66 -9.04
N LEU A 97 -10.09 -6.82 -8.46
CA LEU A 97 -9.07 -7.71 -8.98
C LEU A 97 -9.69 -8.93 -9.66
N PRO A 98 -9.03 -9.54 -10.66
CA PRO A 98 -9.42 -10.82 -11.21
C PRO A 98 -9.48 -11.90 -10.12
N ASN A 99 -10.43 -12.82 -10.23
CA ASN A 99 -10.52 -13.95 -9.33
C ASN A 99 -9.98 -15.20 -10.02
N GLU A 100 -8.74 -15.57 -9.67
CA GLU A 100 -8.04 -16.72 -10.24
C GLU A 100 -8.76 -18.05 -9.98
N LYS A 101 -9.41 -18.20 -8.82
CA LYS A 101 -10.11 -19.43 -8.43
C LYS A 101 -11.27 -19.77 -9.37
N TYR A 102 -11.95 -18.73 -9.88
CA TYR A 102 -13.11 -18.89 -10.77
C TYR A 102 -12.80 -18.49 -12.22
N GLY A 103 -11.57 -18.05 -12.52
CA GLY A 103 -11.17 -17.63 -13.87
C GLY A 103 -11.96 -16.43 -14.40
N VAL A 104 -12.46 -15.57 -13.51
CA VAL A 104 -13.29 -14.41 -13.88
C VAL A 104 -12.52 -13.11 -13.74
N GLY A 105 -12.83 -12.16 -14.63
CA GLY A 105 -12.28 -10.80 -14.59
C GLY A 105 -12.73 -9.99 -13.38
N PRO A 106 -12.21 -8.76 -13.23
CA PRO A 106 -12.61 -7.84 -12.16
C PRO A 106 -14.05 -7.34 -12.35
N ALA A 107 -14.60 -6.67 -11.34
CA ALA A 107 -15.81 -5.88 -11.48
C ALA A 107 -15.64 -4.79 -12.58
N PRO A 108 -16.71 -4.35 -13.25
CA PRO A 108 -18.11 -4.76 -13.07
C PRO A 108 -18.54 -5.97 -13.92
N THR A 109 -17.69 -6.44 -14.85
CA THR A 109 -18.05 -7.50 -15.81
C THR A 109 -18.00 -8.92 -15.23
N ASN A 110 -17.57 -9.05 -13.97
CA ASN A 110 -17.49 -10.31 -13.26
C ASN A 110 -18.89 -10.96 -13.09
N PRO A 111 -19.14 -12.17 -13.65
CA PRO A 111 -20.42 -12.84 -13.54
C PRO A 111 -20.77 -13.28 -12.10
N LEU A 112 -19.80 -13.31 -11.20
CA LEU A 112 -20.02 -13.58 -9.77
C LEU A 112 -20.68 -12.40 -9.04
N ILE A 113 -20.65 -11.19 -9.63
CA ILE A 113 -21.40 -10.03 -9.14
C ILE A 113 -22.79 -10.06 -9.78
N ALA A 114 -23.54 -11.13 -9.53
CA ALA A 114 -24.91 -11.32 -9.97
C ALA A 114 -25.75 -11.75 -8.77
N ALA A 115 -27.02 -11.31 -8.68
CA ALA A 115 -27.88 -11.69 -7.56
C ALA A 115 -27.99 -13.21 -7.44
N GLY A 116 -28.05 -13.92 -8.57
CA GLY A 116 -28.06 -15.38 -8.62
C GLY A 116 -26.82 -16.03 -7.99
N TRP A 117 -25.63 -15.44 -8.09
CA TRP A 117 -24.44 -15.94 -7.40
C TRP A 117 -24.45 -15.53 -5.93
N ILE A 118 -24.63 -14.23 -5.65
CA ILE A 118 -24.58 -13.66 -4.29
C ILE A 118 -25.58 -14.36 -3.35
N ASN A 119 -26.79 -14.64 -3.84
CA ASN A 119 -27.84 -15.25 -3.05
C ASN A 119 -27.75 -16.78 -2.99
N ASN A 120 -26.85 -17.40 -3.77
CA ASN A 120 -26.76 -18.86 -3.84
C ASN A 120 -26.16 -19.42 -2.54
N PRO A 121 -26.85 -20.33 -1.84
CA PRO A 121 -26.38 -20.92 -0.58
C PRO A 121 -25.07 -21.73 -0.74
N ALA A 122 -24.72 -22.16 -1.96
CA ALA A 122 -23.46 -22.84 -2.24
C ALA A 122 -22.25 -21.90 -2.33
N THR A 123 -22.45 -20.58 -2.28
CA THR A 123 -21.31 -19.65 -2.28
C THR A 123 -20.55 -19.66 -0.96
N PRO A 124 -19.20 -19.74 -0.99
CA PRO A 124 -18.41 -19.75 0.22
C PRO A 124 -18.63 -18.47 1.03
N VAL A 125 -18.97 -18.62 2.32
CA VAL A 125 -19.21 -17.53 3.30
C VAL A 125 -20.45 -16.67 3.00
N MET A 126 -20.61 -16.16 1.78
CA MET A 126 -21.74 -15.31 1.38
C MET A 126 -23.08 -16.06 1.41
N GLY A 127 -23.12 -17.33 1.00
CA GLY A 127 -24.36 -18.09 0.88
C GLY A 127 -25.11 -18.23 2.20
N ALA A 128 -24.40 -18.43 3.31
CA ALA A 128 -25.00 -18.48 4.64
C ALA A 128 -25.60 -17.13 5.10
N VAL A 129 -25.08 -16.03 4.56
CA VAL A 129 -25.49 -14.66 4.92
C VAL A 129 -26.63 -14.17 4.04
N PHE A 130 -26.49 -14.31 2.72
CA PHE A 130 -27.38 -13.74 1.73
C PHE A 130 -28.52 -14.65 1.31
N SER A 131 -28.49 -15.97 1.58
CA SER A 131 -29.61 -16.88 1.24
C SER A 131 -30.93 -16.56 1.95
N ARG A 132 -30.89 -15.84 3.08
CA ARG A 132 -32.07 -15.36 3.82
C ARG A 132 -32.27 -13.85 3.73
N LYS A 133 -31.28 -13.13 3.21
CA LYS A 133 -31.22 -11.66 3.17
C LYS A 133 -30.76 -11.21 1.79
N ASN A 134 -31.53 -11.62 0.79
CA ASN A 134 -31.12 -11.60 -0.60
C ASN A 134 -30.89 -10.16 -1.11
N VAL A 135 -29.95 -10.00 -2.02
CA VAL A 135 -29.79 -8.76 -2.79
C VAL A 135 -30.65 -8.85 -4.05
N THR A 136 -31.35 -7.79 -4.42
CA THR A 136 -32.18 -7.75 -5.64
C THR A 136 -31.32 -7.49 -6.88
N ASP A 137 -31.84 -7.82 -8.07
CA ASP A 137 -31.12 -7.54 -9.32
C ASP A 137 -30.89 -6.03 -9.53
N GLU A 138 -31.85 -5.19 -9.16
CA GLU A 138 -31.74 -3.72 -9.24
C GLU A 138 -30.62 -3.19 -8.32
N GLU A 139 -30.50 -3.74 -7.11
CA GLU A 139 -29.40 -3.39 -6.18
C GLU A 139 -28.04 -3.83 -6.73
N VAL A 140 -27.97 -5.00 -7.38
CA VAL A 140 -26.76 -5.47 -8.04
C VAL A 140 -26.39 -4.59 -9.23
N ASP A 141 -27.36 -4.12 -10.01
CA ASP A 141 -27.11 -3.19 -11.11
C ASP A 141 -26.56 -1.85 -10.62
N ASN A 142 -27.12 -1.29 -9.54
CA ASN A 142 -26.56 -0.11 -8.87
C ASN A 142 -25.11 -0.35 -8.41
N LEU A 143 -24.80 -1.51 -7.82
CA LEU A 143 -23.44 -1.88 -7.42
C LEU A 143 -22.49 -1.99 -8.63
N ARG A 144 -22.93 -2.59 -9.74
CA ARG A 144 -22.13 -2.68 -10.97
C ARG A 144 -21.88 -1.30 -11.60
N ALA A 145 -22.89 -0.43 -11.60
CA ALA A 145 -22.74 0.96 -12.04
C ALA A 145 -21.70 1.69 -11.20
N PHE A 146 -21.72 1.50 -9.88
CA PHE A 146 -20.70 2.04 -8.97
C PHE A 146 -19.30 1.50 -9.30
N PHE A 147 -19.12 0.19 -9.46
CA PHE A 147 -17.80 -0.37 -9.78
C PHE A 147 -17.26 0.11 -11.13
N LYS A 148 -18.13 0.31 -12.13
CA LYS A 148 -17.76 0.93 -13.41
C LYS A 148 -17.26 2.36 -13.25
N SER A 149 -17.81 3.11 -12.28
CA SER A 149 -17.41 4.50 -12.03
C SER A 149 -16.06 4.64 -11.33
N LEU A 150 -15.52 3.55 -10.78
CA LEU A 150 -14.23 3.55 -10.10
C LEU A 150 -13.09 3.62 -11.13
N PRO A 151 -11.98 4.29 -10.81
CA PRO A 151 -10.82 4.31 -11.69
C PRO A 151 -10.27 2.89 -11.88
N GLU A 152 -9.91 2.52 -13.11
CA GLU A 152 -9.45 1.17 -13.49
C GLU A 152 -8.25 0.65 -12.69
N ARG A 153 -7.55 1.51 -11.95
CA ARG A 153 -6.41 1.13 -11.10
C ARG A 153 -6.35 2.00 -9.86
N THR A 154 -6.77 1.46 -8.71
CA THR A 154 -6.02 1.82 -7.49
C THR A 154 -4.81 0.90 -7.44
N SER A 155 -3.67 1.43 -7.90
CA SER A 155 -2.36 0.83 -7.63
C SER A 155 -2.25 0.50 -6.15
N SER A 156 -1.93 -0.75 -5.83
CA SER A 156 -1.61 -1.14 -4.46
C SER A 156 -0.47 -0.24 -3.96
N LYS A 157 -0.74 0.56 -2.92
CA LYS A 157 0.27 1.42 -2.28
C LYS A 157 1.39 0.61 -1.61
N THR A 158 1.29 -0.72 -1.63
CA THR A 158 2.27 -1.69 -1.14
C THR A 158 3.67 -1.45 -1.70
N GLY A 159 3.82 -1.16 -3.00
CA GLY A 159 5.13 -0.93 -3.60
C GLY A 159 5.83 0.32 -3.02
N VAL A 160 5.06 1.41 -2.87
CA VAL A 160 5.55 2.67 -2.27
C VAL A 160 5.86 2.46 -0.79
N PHE A 161 4.98 1.77 -0.05
CA PHE A 161 5.19 1.48 1.37
C PHE A 161 6.46 0.65 1.60
N VAL A 162 6.68 -0.41 0.82
CA VAL A 162 7.90 -1.24 0.90
C VAL A 162 9.13 -0.43 0.53
N GLY A 163 9.07 0.39 -0.52
CA GLY A 163 10.18 1.25 -0.94
C GLY A 163 10.58 2.26 0.13
N VAL A 164 9.60 2.97 0.71
CA VAL A 164 9.83 3.96 1.79
C VAL A 164 10.33 3.28 3.06
N SER A 165 9.77 2.12 3.43
CA SER A 165 10.20 1.36 4.60
C SER A 165 11.63 0.85 4.47
N ALA A 166 11.98 0.29 3.32
CA ALA A 166 13.32 -0.20 3.03
C ALA A 166 14.35 0.94 3.03
N ALA A 167 14.03 2.06 2.37
CA ALA A 167 14.88 3.24 2.37
C ALA A 167 15.08 3.82 3.78
N GLY A 168 14.00 3.91 4.58
CA GLY A 168 14.07 4.34 5.97
C GLY A 168 14.95 3.42 6.83
N PHE A 169 14.79 2.11 6.69
CA PHE A 169 15.60 1.13 7.43
C PHE A 169 17.09 1.23 7.09
N VAL A 170 17.43 1.33 5.80
CA VAL A 170 18.83 1.53 5.35
C VAL A 170 19.39 2.84 5.89
N GLY A 171 18.61 3.93 5.85
CA GLY A 171 19.00 5.22 6.41
C GLY A 171 19.31 5.16 7.90
N VAL A 172 18.49 4.46 8.69
CA VAL A 172 18.72 4.25 10.13
C VAL A 172 20.00 3.45 10.36
N LEU A 173 20.25 2.38 9.60
CA LEU A 173 21.48 1.60 9.73
C LEU A 173 22.75 2.41 9.41
N ILE A 174 22.71 3.24 8.37
CA ILE A 174 23.83 4.14 8.03
C ILE A 174 24.06 5.15 9.15
N PHE A 175 22.99 5.77 9.67
CA PHE A 175 23.08 6.72 10.77
C PHE A 175 23.70 6.10 12.02
N PHE A 176 23.20 4.94 12.45
CA PHE A 176 23.77 4.22 13.59
C PHE A 176 25.21 3.77 13.32
N GLY A 177 25.54 3.35 12.10
CA GLY A 177 26.90 3.01 11.68
C GLY A 177 27.88 4.18 11.85
N ILE A 178 27.49 5.39 11.46
CA ILE A 178 28.34 6.59 11.58
C ILE A 178 28.49 7.02 13.05
N VAL A 179 27.36 7.15 13.77
CA VAL A 179 27.36 7.64 15.16
C VAL A 179 28.05 6.64 16.10
N TRP A 180 27.73 5.35 15.97
CA TRP A 180 28.27 4.31 16.83
C TRP A 180 29.66 3.84 16.37
N GLY A 181 29.92 3.79 15.06
CA GLY A 181 31.25 3.48 14.52
C GLY A 181 32.28 4.52 14.93
N GLY A 182 31.91 5.81 14.94
CA GLY A 182 32.76 6.87 15.51
C GLY A 182 33.06 6.67 17.00
N ARG A 183 32.09 6.18 17.78
CA ARG A 183 32.27 5.90 19.22
C ARG A 183 33.14 4.66 19.46
N TYR A 184 32.94 3.59 18.70
CA TYR A 184 33.73 2.35 18.82
C TYR A 184 35.18 2.59 18.38
N ARG A 185 35.40 3.27 17.25
CA ARG A 185 36.74 3.60 16.74
C ARG A 185 37.54 4.49 17.71
N ASN A 186 36.87 5.44 18.36
CA ASN A 186 37.50 6.27 19.41
C ASN A 186 37.81 5.52 20.71
N ARG A 187 37.08 4.42 21.04
CA ARG A 187 37.36 3.58 22.21
C ARG A 187 38.43 2.51 21.94
N CYS A 188 38.45 1.96 20.74
CA CYS A 188 39.35 0.89 20.32
C CYS A 188 40.69 1.41 19.75
N GLY A 189 40.79 2.71 19.46
CA GLY A 189 42.03 3.34 18.98
C GLY A 189 42.35 3.04 17.52
N GLY A 190 41.36 2.61 16.72
CA GLY A 190 41.57 2.11 15.37
C GLY A 190 40.57 1.02 14.99
N THR A 191 41.01 0.04 14.20
CA THR A 191 40.16 -1.11 13.81
C THR A 191 40.04 -2.14 14.95
N ALA A 192 38.98 -2.96 14.93
CA ALA A 192 38.84 -4.07 15.88
C ALA A 192 40.05 -5.02 15.85
N HIS A 193 40.69 -5.16 14.68
CA HIS A 193 41.91 -5.94 14.48
C HIS A 193 43.08 -5.39 15.31
N GLU A 194 43.33 -4.08 15.30
CA GLU A 194 44.38 -3.44 16.10
C GLU A 194 44.11 -3.56 17.61
N ALA A 195 42.83 -3.48 18.02
CA ALA A 195 42.46 -3.65 19.43
C ALA A 195 42.71 -5.08 19.93
N ILE A 196 42.48 -6.10 19.09
CA ILE A 196 42.81 -7.50 19.39
C ILE A 196 44.33 -7.70 19.42
N TRP A 197 45.07 -7.20 18.42
CA TRP A 197 46.53 -7.31 18.38
C TRP A 197 47.22 -6.61 19.55
N ARG A 198 46.69 -5.48 20.02
CA ARG A 198 47.20 -4.82 21.24
C ARG A 198 46.99 -5.63 22.50
N ASN A 199 45.89 -6.40 22.60
CA ASN A 199 45.56 -7.17 23.81
C ASN A 199 46.16 -8.59 23.79
N TYR A 200 46.30 -9.20 22.61
CA TYR A 200 46.75 -10.59 22.45
C TYR A 200 48.11 -10.73 21.73
N GLY A 201 48.50 -9.77 20.90
CA GLY A 201 49.72 -9.83 20.08
C GLY A 201 51.00 -9.34 20.78
N GLY A 202 50.91 -8.77 21.98
CA GLY A 202 52.06 -8.22 22.72
C GLY A 202 52.81 -9.20 23.64
N LYS A 203 52.36 -10.45 23.78
CA LYS A 203 52.97 -11.45 24.70
C LYS A 203 53.74 -12.58 23.98
N GLY A 204 54.01 -12.44 22.69
CA GLY A 204 54.55 -13.52 21.85
C GLY A 204 56.00 -13.37 21.38
N GLY A 205 56.80 -12.44 21.94
CA GLY A 205 58.11 -12.11 21.36
C GLY A 205 59.16 -11.66 22.36
N GLN A 206 59.38 -12.45 23.42
CA GLN A 206 60.65 -12.44 24.15
C GLN A 206 61.06 -13.89 24.39
N ARG A 207 61.84 -14.42 23.44
CA ARG A 207 62.78 -15.51 23.66
C ARG A 207 64.09 -15.08 23.02
#